data_AF-A0A0F9G5M1-F1
#
_entry.id   AF-A0A0F9G5M1-F1
#
_cell.length_a   1.000
_cell.length_b   1.000
_cell.length_c   1.000
_cell.angle_alpha   90.00
_cell.angle_beta   90.00
_cell.angle_gamma   90.00
#
_symmetry.space_group_name_H-M   'P 1'
#
loop_
_entity.id
_entity.type
_entity.pdbx_description
1 polymer ?
#
loop_
_entity_poly.entity_id
_entity_poly.type
_entity_poly.pdbx_seq_one_letter_code
_entity_poly.pdbx_strand_id
1 'polypeptide(L)'
;MRDHLEQVCGDGKTGHGPSRRRRIVLVVCGVGLVALVGFLGRAIQLARQAAVHSACTCRLAQMQVALHNYHYEHGHFPPAYLTDDEGTPIHSWRVLILPYMEEDELYDAYSFDEPWNGPNNIRLANRMPAGFHCFSEPESNSRRKRRR
;
A
#
# COMPACT_ATOMS: atom_id res chain seq x y z
N MET A 1 22.30 78.84 -23.32
CA MET A 1 23.16 77.73 -23.81
C MET A 1 24.24 77.51 -22.77
N ARG A 2 24.08 76.50 -21.89
CA ARG A 2 24.58 76.43 -20.48
C ARG A 2 23.64 77.28 -19.61
N ASP A 3 22.66 76.76 -18.88
CA ASP A 3 22.79 75.93 -17.68
C ASP A 3 21.65 74.90 -17.54
N HIS A 4 21.25 74.28 -18.65
CA HIS A 4 20.35 73.12 -18.69
C HIS A 4 20.99 71.82 -18.13
N LEU A 5 22.04 71.90 -17.31
CA LEU A 5 22.91 70.75 -16.99
C LEU A 5 23.19 70.54 -15.49
N GLU A 6 22.41 71.11 -14.57
CA GLU A 6 22.47 70.72 -13.15
C GLU A 6 21.21 69.99 -12.66
N GLN A 7 20.31 69.61 -13.58
CA GLN A 7 19.10 68.85 -13.25
C GLN A 7 19.23 67.34 -13.52
N VAL A 8 20.44 66.85 -13.84
CA VAL A 8 20.70 65.45 -14.27
C VAL A 8 21.80 64.77 -13.44
N CYS A 9 21.83 64.97 -12.12
CA CYS A 9 22.69 64.13 -11.27
C CYS A 9 21.91 63.55 -10.07
N GLY A 10 21.49 62.30 -10.27
CA GLY A 10 21.31 61.36 -9.17
C GLY A 10 19.88 61.18 -8.69
N ASP A 11 19.14 60.32 -9.39
CA ASP A 11 18.13 59.45 -8.79
C ASP A 11 18.75 58.72 -7.58
N GLY A 12 18.66 59.34 -6.41
CA GLY A 12 18.95 58.71 -5.14
C GLY A 12 17.87 57.69 -4.84
N LYS A 13 17.91 56.52 -5.49
CA LYS A 13 17.18 55.34 -5.03
C LYS A 13 17.72 54.99 -3.66
N THR A 14 17.11 55.55 -2.61
CA THR A 14 17.37 55.16 -1.23
C THR A 14 17.02 53.68 -1.11
N GLY A 15 18.03 52.82 -1.24
CA GLY A 15 17.94 51.42 -0.92
C GLY A 15 17.68 51.29 0.57
N HIS A 16 16.40 51.35 0.98
CA HIS A 16 15.99 51.06 2.34
C HIS A 16 16.14 49.55 2.55
N GLY A 17 17.35 49.14 2.92
CA GLY A 17 17.62 47.77 3.36
C GLY A 17 16.63 47.37 4.45
N PRO A 18 16.06 46.15 4.42
CA PRO A 18 14.98 45.78 5.33
C PRO A 18 15.42 45.97 6.78
N SER A 19 14.65 46.74 7.54
CA SER A 19 14.90 47.03 8.95
C SER A 19 15.06 45.75 9.77
N ARG A 20 15.89 45.77 10.82
CA ARG A 20 16.21 44.60 11.65
C ARG A 20 14.96 43.89 12.19
N ARG A 21 13.88 44.63 12.47
CA ARG A 21 12.57 44.10 12.89
C ARG A 21 11.89 43.30 11.76
N ARG A 22 11.91 43.81 10.52
CA ARG A 22 11.38 43.08 9.35
C ARG A 22 12.13 41.77 9.10
N ARG A 23 13.46 41.76 9.26
CA ARG A 23 14.27 40.53 9.11
C ARG A 23 13.90 39.47 10.16
N ILE A 24 13.71 39.87 11.41
CA ILE A 24 13.31 38.95 12.49
C ILE A 24 11.95 38.32 12.20
N VAL A 25 10.96 39.12 11.79
CA VAL A 25 9.62 38.62 11.46
C VAL A 25 9.66 37.59 10.34
N LEU A 26 10.42 37.84 9.27
CA LEU A 26 10.54 36.91 8.15
C LEU A 26 11.17 35.57 8.57
N VAL A 27 12.20 35.60 9.42
CA VAL A 27 12.84 34.38 9.94
C VAL A 27 11.87 33.58 10.80
N VAL A 28 11.14 34.22 11.71
CA VAL A 28 10.18 33.53 12.59
C VAL A 28 9.04 32.91 11.77
N CYS A 29 8.47 33.65 10.81
CA CYS A 29 7.42 33.12 9.93
C CYS A 29 7.94 31.94 9.09
N GLY A 30 9.16 32.03 8.55
CA GLY A 30 9.78 30.96 7.76
C GLY A 30 10.02 29.70 8.58
N VAL A 31 10.59 29.82 9.77
CA VAL A 31 10.82 28.68 10.70
C VAL A 31 9.48 28.04 11.10
N GLY A 32 8.47 28.84 11.40
CA GLY A 32 7.12 28.36 11.71
C GLY A 32 6.50 27.56 10.56
N LEU A 33 6.64 28.03 9.32
CA LEU A 33 6.14 27.33 8.14
C LEU A 33 6.84 25.97 7.93
N VAL A 34 8.17 25.94 8.05
CA VAL A 34 8.95 24.70 7.90
C VAL A 34 8.58 23.68 8.99
N ALA A 35 8.43 24.13 10.24
CA ALA A 35 8.01 23.27 11.34
C ALA A 35 6.62 22.69 11.12
N LEU A 36 5.66 23.50 10.64
CA LEU A 36 4.30 23.06 10.34
C LEU A 36 4.29 22.00 9.23
N VAL A 37 5.00 22.23 8.12
CA VAL A 37 5.09 21.26 7.02
C VAL A 37 5.77 19.97 7.48
N GLY A 38 6.85 20.06 8.27
CA GLY A 38 7.52 18.89 8.83
C GLY A 38 6.62 18.06 9.75
N PHE A 39 5.83 18.74 10.59
CA PHE A 39 4.85 18.09 11.48
C PHE A 39 3.74 17.40 10.68
N LEU A 40 3.16 18.07 9.68
CA LEU A 40 2.15 17.50 8.79
C LEU A 40 2.70 16.29 8.01
N GLY A 41 3.95 16.37 7.55
CA GLY A 41 4.63 15.26 6.89
C GLY A 41 4.70 14.02 7.80
N ARG A 42 5.13 14.19 9.06
CA ARG A 42 5.15 13.11 10.05
C ARG A 42 3.76 12.54 10.32
N ALA A 43 2.75 13.41 10.46
CA ALA A 43 1.38 12.98 10.71
C ALA A 43 0.79 12.14 9.55
N ILE A 44 1.04 12.52 8.29
CA ILE A 44 0.58 11.77 7.12
C ILE A 44 1.20 10.37 7.06
N GLN A 45 2.50 10.25 7.40
CA GLN A 45 3.16 8.94 7.40
C GLN A 45 2.57 8.02 8.47
N LEU A 46 2.30 8.53 9.67
CA LEU A 46 1.63 7.76 10.72
C LEU A 46 0.22 7.31 10.27
N ALA A 47 -0.54 8.21 9.66
CA ALA A 47 -1.88 7.87 9.14
C ALA A 47 -1.83 6.79 8.05
N ARG A 48 -0.83 6.84 7.15
CA ARG A 48 -0.64 5.81 6.11
C ARG A 48 -0.32 4.45 6.72
N GLN A 49 0.57 4.39 7.70
CA GLN A 49 0.92 3.13 8.38
C GLN A 49 -0.29 2.52 9.07
N ALA A 50 -1.09 3.34 9.77
CA ALA A 50 -2.35 2.89 10.38
C ALA A 50 -3.36 2.38 9.33
N ALA A 51 -3.50 3.08 8.20
CA ALA A 51 -4.39 2.66 7.12
C ALA A 51 -3.98 1.31 6.51
N VAL A 52 -2.69 1.07 6.28
CA VAL A 52 -2.17 -0.22 5.80
C VAL A 52 -2.47 -1.34 6.79
N HIS A 53 -2.26 -1.10 8.08
CA HIS A 53 -2.59 -2.07 9.11
C HIS A 53 -4.10 -2.39 9.14
N SER A 54 -4.94 -1.35 9.12
CA SER A 54 -6.40 -1.50 9.08
C SER A 54 -6.89 -2.24 7.84
N ALA A 55 -6.23 -2.05 6.69
CA ALA A 55 -6.57 -2.79 5.48
C ALA A 55 -6.28 -4.29 5.62
N CYS A 56 -5.18 -4.66 6.29
CA CYS A 56 -4.89 -6.08 6.57
C CYS A 56 -5.87 -6.70 7.55
N THR A 57 -6.27 -5.99 8.61
CA THR A 57 -7.26 -6.51 9.55
C THR A 57 -8.62 -6.69 8.89
N CYS A 58 -9.02 -5.80 7.96
CA CYS A 58 -10.24 -5.98 7.16
C CYS A 58 -10.18 -7.21 6.26
N ARG A 59 -9.04 -7.47 5.60
CA ARG A 59 -8.86 -8.69 4.79
C ARG A 59 -8.91 -9.97 5.63
N LEU A 60 -8.33 -9.94 6.83
CA LEU A 60 -8.45 -11.04 7.80
C LEU A 60 -9.91 -11.27 8.22
N ALA A 61 -10.66 -10.19 8.46
CA ALA A 61 -12.09 -10.29 8.75
C ALA A 61 -12.87 -10.88 7.58
N GLN A 62 -12.57 -10.51 6.33
CA GLN A 62 -13.18 -11.11 5.14
C GLN A 62 -12.87 -12.61 5.04
N MET A 63 -11.62 -13.03 5.27
CA MET A 63 -11.25 -14.44 5.30
C MET A 63 -11.95 -15.20 6.44
N GLN A 64 -12.12 -14.57 7.61
CA GLN A 64 -12.87 -15.16 8.72
C GLN A 64 -14.35 -15.37 8.34
N VAL A 65 -14.98 -14.39 7.68
CA VAL A 65 -16.35 -14.52 7.18
C VAL A 65 -16.45 -15.68 6.16
N ALA A 66 -15.51 -15.77 5.22
CA ALA A 66 -15.45 -16.86 4.25
C ALA A 66 -15.34 -18.24 4.94
N LEU A 67 -14.50 -18.37 5.96
CA LEU A 67 -14.36 -19.60 6.75
C LEU A 67 -15.64 -19.96 7.52
N HIS A 68 -16.35 -18.97 8.06
CA HIS A 68 -17.63 -19.20 8.73
C HIS A 68 -18.72 -19.63 7.74
N ASN A 69 -18.75 -19.06 6.54
CA ASN A 69 -19.69 -19.47 5.49
C ASN A 69 -19.41 -20.91 5.03
N TYR A 70 -18.13 -21.27 4.83
CA TYR A 70 -17.74 -22.65 4.57
C TYR A 70 -18.26 -23.59 5.67
N HIS A 71 -18.02 -23.23 6.95
CA HIS A 71 -18.48 -24.02 8.09
C HIS A 71 -20.01 -24.12 8.16
N TYR A 72 -20.74 -23.05 7.84
CA TYR A 72 -22.20 -23.06 7.81
C TYR A 72 -22.73 -24.08 6.80
N GLU A 73 -22.09 -24.20 5.63
CA GLU A 73 -22.54 -25.12 4.56
C GLU A 73 -22.04 -26.56 4.75
N HIS A 74 -20.81 -26.75 5.23
CA HIS A 74 -20.17 -28.07 5.33
C HIS A 74 -20.26 -28.70 6.73
N GLY A 75 -20.67 -27.93 7.75
CA GLY A 75 -20.74 -28.37 9.14
C GLY A 75 -19.39 -28.52 9.85
N HIS A 76 -18.29 -28.16 9.19
CA HIS A 76 -16.94 -28.14 9.75
C HIS A 76 -16.08 -27.08 9.06
N PHE A 77 -14.98 -26.66 9.70
CA PHE A 77 -13.99 -25.80 9.05
C PHE A 77 -13.22 -26.58 7.98
N PRO A 78 -12.66 -25.92 6.94
CA PRO A 78 -11.94 -26.63 5.90
C PRO A 78 -10.73 -27.36 6.49
N PRO A 79 -10.42 -28.58 6.01
CA PRO A 79 -9.21 -29.29 6.42
C PRO A 79 -7.98 -28.52 5.98
N ALA A 80 -6.84 -28.65 6.68
CA ALA A 80 -5.61 -27.93 6.35
C ALA A 80 -5.14 -28.16 4.90
N TYR A 81 -5.36 -29.37 4.39
CA TYR A 81 -5.09 -29.78 3.03
C TYR A 81 -6.01 -30.94 2.63
N LEU A 82 -6.20 -31.12 1.32
CA LEU A 82 -6.74 -32.35 0.75
C LEU A 82 -5.60 -33.22 0.26
N THR A 83 -5.78 -34.54 0.37
CA THR A 83 -4.81 -35.53 -0.07
C THR A 83 -5.30 -36.28 -1.30
N ASP A 84 -4.35 -36.83 -2.08
CA ASP A 84 -4.64 -37.89 -3.04
C ASP A 84 -4.93 -39.23 -2.33
N ASP A 85 -5.19 -40.27 -3.12
CA ASP A 85 -5.46 -41.63 -2.65
C ASP A 85 -4.26 -42.22 -1.87
N GLU A 86 -3.05 -41.74 -2.16
CA GLU A 86 -1.80 -42.12 -1.49
C GLU A 86 -1.54 -41.32 -0.19
N GLY A 87 -2.40 -40.35 0.15
CA GLY A 87 -2.26 -39.52 1.35
C GLY A 87 -1.31 -38.33 1.20
N THR A 88 -0.86 -38.02 -0.01
CA THR A 88 -0.01 -36.87 -0.32
C THR A 88 -0.85 -35.59 -0.31
N PRO A 89 -0.46 -34.52 0.41
CA PRO A 89 -1.16 -33.24 0.35
C PRO A 89 -1.06 -32.59 -1.03
N ILE A 90 -2.18 -32.48 -1.75
CA ILE A 90 -2.23 -31.97 -3.13
C ILE A 90 -2.98 -30.63 -3.28
N HIS A 91 -3.90 -30.31 -2.35
CA HIS A 91 -4.63 -29.04 -2.34
C HIS A 91 -4.60 -28.36 -0.98
N SER A 92 -4.61 -27.04 -0.98
CA SER A 92 -4.70 -26.22 0.23
C SER A 92 -6.14 -25.90 0.58
N TRP A 93 -6.45 -25.82 1.88
CA TRP A 93 -7.70 -25.27 2.42
C TRP A 93 -8.14 -23.95 1.77
N ARG A 94 -7.15 -23.13 1.34
CA ARG A 94 -7.38 -21.81 0.73
C ARG A 94 -8.20 -21.89 -0.55
N VAL A 95 -8.06 -22.96 -1.32
CA VAL A 95 -8.81 -23.14 -2.58
C VAL A 95 -10.28 -23.43 -2.28
N LEU A 96 -10.56 -24.15 -1.20
CA LEU A 96 -11.91 -24.53 -0.80
C LEU A 96 -12.78 -23.33 -0.38
N ILE A 97 -12.14 -22.23 0.02
CA ILE A 97 -12.88 -21.03 0.46
C ILE A 97 -13.03 -19.96 -0.62
N LEU A 98 -12.48 -20.16 -1.82
CA LEU A 98 -12.52 -19.17 -2.90
C LEU A 98 -13.95 -18.72 -3.28
N PRO A 99 -14.97 -19.61 -3.37
CA PRO A 99 -16.34 -19.19 -3.66
C PRO A 99 -16.91 -18.22 -2.61
N TYR A 100 -16.51 -18.37 -1.35
CA TYR A 100 -16.92 -17.48 -0.26
C TYR A 100 -16.11 -16.19 -0.17
N MET A 101 -15.12 -16.02 -1.05
CA MET A 101 -14.29 -14.83 -1.19
C MET A 101 -14.58 -14.07 -2.49
N GLU A 102 -15.68 -14.38 -3.19
CA GLU A 102 -16.04 -13.81 -4.50
C GLU A 102 -15.00 -14.14 -5.60
N GLU A 103 -14.31 -15.28 -5.47
CA GLU A 103 -13.27 -15.74 -6.40
C GLU A 103 -13.75 -16.97 -7.21
N ASP A 104 -15.03 -16.99 -7.61
CA ASP A 104 -15.67 -18.10 -8.34
C ASP A 104 -14.95 -18.42 -9.66
N GLU A 105 -14.55 -17.40 -10.42
CA GLU A 105 -13.81 -17.59 -11.67
C GLU A 105 -12.47 -18.32 -11.49
N LEU A 106 -11.82 -18.09 -10.34
CA LEU A 106 -10.55 -18.76 -10.03
C LEU A 106 -10.80 -20.19 -9.56
N TYR A 107 -11.88 -20.40 -8.78
CA TYR A 107 -12.30 -21.72 -8.33
C TYR A 107 -12.66 -22.62 -9.51
N ASP A 108 -13.47 -22.12 -10.45
CA ASP A 108 -13.90 -22.86 -11.65
C ASP A 108 -12.74 -23.19 -12.58
N ALA A 109 -11.70 -22.36 -12.62
CA ALA A 109 -10.51 -22.60 -13.41
C ALA A 109 -9.55 -23.62 -12.77
N TYR A 110 -9.67 -23.87 -11.47
CA TYR A 110 -8.78 -24.75 -10.71
C TYR A 110 -9.15 -26.22 -10.93
N SER A 111 -8.15 -27.07 -11.18
CA SER A 111 -8.36 -28.51 -11.34
C SER A 111 -8.05 -29.24 -10.04
N PHE A 112 -9.06 -29.94 -9.51
CA PHE A 112 -8.92 -30.82 -8.34
C PHE A 112 -8.41 -32.23 -8.70
N ASP A 113 -8.28 -32.55 -9.98
CA ASP A 113 -7.78 -33.85 -10.46
C ASP A 113 -6.25 -33.90 -10.55
N GLU A 114 -5.56 -32.79 -10.28
CA GLU A 114 -4.10 -32.70 -10.28
C GLU A 114 -3.57 -31.90 -9.09
N PRO A 115 -2.32 -32.15 -8.65
CA PRO A 115 -1.69 -31.34 -7.61
C PRO A 115 -1.66 -29.84 -7.94
N TRP A 116 -1.54 -29.00 -6.91
CA TRP A 116 -1.41 -27.55 -7.05
C TRP A 116 -0.30 -27.04 -7.98
N ASN A 117 0.70 -27.87 -8.30
CA ASN A 117 1.85 -27.60 -9.16
C ASN A 117 1.77 -28.37 -10.49
N GLY A 118 0.61 -28.97 -10.78
CA GLY A 118 0.27 -29.59 -12.04
C GLY A 118 0.22 -28.60 -13.21
N PRO A 119 0.15 -29.11 -14.45
CA PRO A 119 0.25 -28.31 -15.66
C PRO A 119 -0.88 -27.28 -15.87
N ASN A 120 -2.05 -27.47 -15.27
CA ASN A 120 -3.16 -26.53 -15.31
C ASN A 120 -3.07 -25.53 -14.15
N ASN A 121 -2.91 -26.02 -12.93
CA ASN A 121 -2.91 -25.22 -11.71
C ASN A 121 -1.71 -24.26 -11.62
N ILE A 122 -0.54 -24.65 -12.14
CA ILE A 122 0.65 -23.76 -12.15
C ILE A 122 0.41 -22.46 -12.94
N ARG A 123 -0.50 -22.48 -13.92
CA ARG A 123 -0.86 -21.30 -14.72
C ARG A 123 -1.68 -20.28 -13.92
N LEU A 124 -2.37 -20.74 -12.88
CA LEU A 124 -3.18 -19.92 -11.97
C LEU A 124 -2.36 -19.30 -10.84
N ALA A 125 -1.08 -19.69 -10.67
CA ALA A 125 -0.24 -19.22 -9.57
C ALA A 125 -0.09 -17.68 -9.49
N ASN A 126 -0.25 -16.97 -10.61
CA ASN A 126 -0.20 -15.51 -10.67
C ASN A 126 -1.55 -14.82 -10.37
N ARG A 127 -2.64 -15.57 -10.24
CA ARG A 127 -3.99 -15.06 -9.92
C ARG A 127 -4.31 -15.17 -8.43
N MET A 128 -3.31 -15.19 -7.54
CA MET A 128 -3.55 -15.33 -6.11
C MET A 128 -4.41 -14.17 -5.60
N PRO A 129 -5.57 -14.44 -4.94
CA PRO A 129 -6.45 -13.40 -4.46
C PRO A 129 -5.74 -12.46 -3.49
N ALA A 130 -5.98 -11.16 -3.66
CA ALA A 130 -5.40 -10.15 -2.80
C ALA A 130 -5.83 -10.32 -1.33
N GLY A 131 -6.98 -10.96 -1.08
CA GLY A 131 -7.47 -11.29 0.26
C GLY A 131 -6.46 -12.08 1.10
N PHE A 132 -5.61 -12.89 0.47
CA PHE A 132 -4.56 -13.67 1.17
C PHE A 132 -3.26 -12.90 1.41
N HIS A 133 -3.16 -11.66 0.92
CA HIS A 133 -1.98 -10.82 1.07
C HIS A 133 -2.25 -9.69 2.07
N CYS A 134 -1.23 -9.39 2.88
CA CYS A 134 -1.22 -8.20 3.71
C CYS A 134 -0.21 -7.19 3.16
N PHE A 135 -0.65 -5.96 2.89
CA PHE A 135 0.17 -4.88 2.33
C PHE A 135 1.28 -4.36 3.27
N SER A 136 1.34 -4.81 4.53
CA SER A 136 2.51 -4.57 5.38
C SER A 136 3.74 -5.31 4.88
N GLU A 137 3.55 -6.36 4.07
CA GLU A 137 4.64 -6.96 3.31
C GLU A 137 4.82 -6.20 1.99
N PRO A 138 5.99 -5.59 1.74
CA PRO A 138 6.28 -5.06 0.41
C PRO A 138 6.23 -6.21 -0.60
N GLU A 139 5.52 -5.99 -1.70
CA GLU A 139 5.27 -6.93 -2.79
C GLU A 139 6.51 -7.80 -3.10
N SER A 140 6.48 -9.06 -2.67
CA SER A 140 7.63 -9.98 -2.72
C SER A 140 7.98 -10.47 -4.13
N ASN A 141 7.28 -9.99 -5.15
CA ASN A 141 7.43 -10.39 -6.55
C ASN A 141 8.82 -10.06 -7.13
N SER A 142 9.60 -9.18 -6.49
CA SER A 142 10.99 -8.88 -6.89
C SER A 142 12.04 -9.82 -6.29
N ARG A 143 11.75 -10.57 -5.22
CA ARG A 143 12.76 -11.45 -4.56
C ARG A 143 12.90 -12.83 -5.19
N ARG A 144 11.87 -13.34 -5.89
CA ARG A 144 11.95 -14.64 -6.59
C ARG A 144 12.86 -14.62 -7.83
N LYS A 145 13.09 -13.44 -8.45
CA LYS A 145 13.99 -13.31 -9.62
C LYS A 145 15.49 -13.33 -9.30
N ARG A 146 15.90 -13.24 -8.03
CA ARG A 146 17.32 -13.18 -7.61
C ARG A 146 17.93 -14.52 -7.14
N ARG A 147 17.17 -15.62 -7.22
CA ARG A 147 17.64 -16.98 -6.85
C ARG A 147 17.65 -17.95 -8.03
N ARG A 148 18.06 -17.47 -9.21
CA ARG A 148 18.51 -18.32 -10.31
C ARG A 148 19.94 -17.95 -10.65
#